data_AF-A0A8J2WAB1-F1
#
_entry.id   AF-A0A8J2WAB1-F1
#
_cell.length_a   1.000
_cell.length_b   1.000
_cell.length_c   1.000
_cell.angle_alpha   90.00
_cell.angle_beta   90.00
_cell.angle_gamma   90.00
#
_symmetry.space_group_name_H-M   'P 1'
#
loop_
_entity.id
_entity.type
_entity.pdbx_description
1 polymer ?
#
loop_
_entity_poly.entity_id
_entity_poly.type
_entity_poly.pdbx_seq_one_letter_code
_entity_poly.pdbx_strand_id
1 'polypeptide(L)'
;MKFGFRWIRRLVRSRSSPIPIDRAELWEKRLSFAYFFCAWNLMAYMGYAYYNAEKLGIKYDSEETLAEKMVRRSGMHNVTIYKVNNLSYVGKRNVEAEELESKHLERLEKLNKSSE
;
A
#
# COMPACT_ATOMS: atom_id res chain seq x y z
N MET A 1 12.19 -14.59 -11.55
CA MET A 1 10.92 -14.10 -12.13
C MET A 1 11.21 -12.91 -13.05
N LYS A 2 10.96 -13.00 -14.36
CA LYS A 2 11.03 -11.84 -15.28
C LYS A 2 9.61 -11.45 -15.67
N PHE A 3 8.97 -10.58 -14.89
CA PHE A 3 7.74 -9.91 -15.31
C PHE A 3 8.10 -8.92 -16.42
N GLY A 4 8.14 -9.42 -17.66
CA GLY A 4 8.56 -8.63 -18.81
C GLY A 4 7.35 -8.21 -19.61
N PHE A 5 7.01 -6.92 -19.58
CA PHE A 5 6.12 -6.26 -20.53
C PHE A 5 6.71 -6.28 -21.96
N ARG A 6 6.97 -7.47 -22.51
CA ARG A 6 7.58 -7.66 -23.83
C ARG A 6 6.69 -7.10 -24.93
N TRP A 7 5.38 -7.11 -24.72
CA TRP A 7 4.41 -6.49 -25.62
C TRP A 7 4.54 -4.97 -25.64
N ILE A 8 4.75 -4.32 -24.49
CA ILE A 8 5.01 -2.87 -24.41
C ILE A 8 6.31 -2.54 -25.14
N ARG A 9 7.39 -3.28 -24.85
CA ARG A 9 8.68 -3.08 -25.54
C ARG A 9 8.55 -3.24 -27.06
N ARG A 10 7.76 -4.22 -27.52
CA ARG A 10 7.51 -4.45 -28.95
C ARG A 10 6.68 -3.33 -29.57
N LEU A 11 5.64 -2.85 -28.87
CA LEU A 11 4.78 -1.75 -29.31
C LEU A 11 5.55 -0.44 -29.39
N VAL A 12 6.32 -0.09 -28.35
CA VAL A 12 7.20 1.08 -28.34
C VAL A 12 8.17 1.01 -29.50
N ARG A 13 8.92 -0.09 -29.66
CA ARG A 13 9.90 -0.24 -30.75
C ARG A 13 9.27 -0.23 -32.15
N SER A 14 8.03 -0.70 -32.30
CA SER A 14 7.33 -0.68 -33.60
C SER A 14 6.80 0.70 -33.99
N ARG A 15 6.56 1.59 -33.02
CA ARG A 15 5.97 2.92 -33.26
C ARG A 15 6.96 4.07 -33.07
N SER A 16 8.06 3.86 -32.36
CA SER A 16 9.09 4.88 -32.14
C SER A 16 10.25 4.73 -33.13
N SER A 17 10.59 5.81 -33.85
CA SER A 17 11.88 5.93 -34.51
C SER A 17 13.00 6.08 -33.47
N PRO A 18 14.24 5.65 -33.76
CA PRO A 18 15.37 5.87 -32.87
C PRO A 18 15.52 7.36 -32.59
N ILE A 19 15.46 7.72 -31.30
CA ILE A 19 15.53 9.12 -30.85
C ILE A 19 17.00 9.54 -30.89
N PRO A 20 17.34 10.65 -31.57
CA PRO A 20 18.69 11.23 -31.51
C PRO A 20 19.08 11.53 -30.06
N ILE A 21 20.34 11.29 -29.70
CA ILE A 21 20.86 11.37 -28.31
C ILE A 21 20.47 12.70 -27.64
N ASP A 22 20.63 13.82 -28.36
CA ASP A 22 20.32 15.16 -27.83
C ASP A 22 18.83 15.35 -27.50
N ARG A 23 17.94 14.69 -28.25
CA ARG A 23 16.50 14.73 -27.97
C ARG A 23 16.14 13.80 -26.81
N ALA A 24 16.85 12.69 -26.65
CA ALA A 24 16.59 11.75 -25.56
C ALA A 24 16.86 12.40 -24.20
N GLU A 25 17.97 13.11 -24.06
CA GLU A 25 18.33 13.80 -22.81
C GLU A 25 17.30 14.87 -22.41
N LEU A 26 16.79 15.61 -23.40
CA LEU A 26 15.76 16.64 -23.18
C LEU A 26 14.43 16.02 -22.71
N TRP A 27 14.02 14.90 -23.31
CA TRP A 27 12.80 14.19 -22.91
C TRP A 27 12.94 13.51 -21.55
N GLU A 28 14.11 12.99 -21.22
CA GLU A 28 14.39 12.44 -19.89
C GLU A 28 14.19 13.49 -18.81
N LYS A 29 14.81 14.67 -18.95
CA LYS A 29 14.65 15.77 -17.99
C LYS A 29 13.18 16.19 -17.84
N ARG A 30 12.46 16.33 -18.95
CA ARG A 30 11.03 16.70 -18.94
C ARG A 30 10.17 15.65 -18.24
N LEU A 31 10.40 14.37 -18.50
CA LEU A 31 9.67 13.29 -17.85
C LEU A 31 9.99 13.21 -16.36
N SER A 32 11.23 13.45 -15.95
CA SER A 32 11.59 13.53 -14.53
C SER A 32 10.89 14.69 -13.82
N PHE A 33 10.80 15.87 -14.43
CA PHE A 33 10.05 17.00 -13.87
C PHE A 33 8.54 16.72 -13.79
N ALA A 34 7.96 16.14 -14.85
CA ALA A 34 6.55 15.76 -14.85
C ALA A 34 6.27 14.72 -13.75
N TYR A 35 7.13 13.72 -13.62
CA TYR A 35 7.05 12.72 -12.56
C TYR A 35 7.12 13.36 -11.17
N PHE A 36 8.10 14.24 -10.94
CA PHE A 36 8.24 14.97 -9.68
C PHE A 36 6.96 15.76 -9.35
N PHE A 37 6.41 16.49 -10.32
CA PHE A 37 5.21 17.28 -10.12
C PHE A 37 4.00 16.38 -9.79
N CYS A 38 3.78 15.30 -10.53
CA CYS A 38 2.71 14.35 -10.24
C CYS A 38 2.87 13.70 -8.86
N ALA A 39 4.08 13.25 -8.53
CA ALA A 39 4.38 12.64 -7.23
C ALA A 39 4.16 13.63 -6.08
N TRP A 40 4.57 14.89 -6.26
CA TRP A 40 4.36 15.94 -5.27
C TRP A 40 2.88 16.20 -5.00
N ASN A 41 2.07 16.29 -6.06
CA ASN A 41 0.62 16.47 -5.92
C ASN A 41 -0.06 15.26 -5.26
N LEU A 42 0.31 14.04 -5.66
CA LEU A 42 -0.17 12.82 -5.02
C LEU A 42 0.19 12.76 -3.53
N MET A 43 1.42 13.15 -3.18
CA MET A 43 1.87 13.20 -1.80
C MET A 43 1.07 14.22 -0.97
N ALA A 44 0.85 15.43 -1.51
CA ALA A 44 0.02 16.45 -0.86
C ALA A 44 -1.43 15.97 -0.67
N TYR A 45 -2.00 15.32 -1.68
CA TYR A 45 -3.33 14.74 -1.61
C TYR A 45 -3.42 13.63 -0.54
N MET A 46 -2.45 12.72 -0.49
CA MET A 46 -2.39 11.68 0.54
C MET A 46 -2.30 12.29 1.95
N GLY A 47 -1.49 13.34 2.14
CA GLY A 47 -1.41 14.05 3.41
C GLY A 47 -2.74 14.69 3.81
N TYR A 48 -3.42 15.33 2.88
CA TYR A 48 -4.74 15.90 3.10
C TYR A 48 -5.80 14.83 3.45
N ALA A 49 -5.79 13.71 2.74
CA ALA A 49 -6.70 12.60 2.97
C ALA A 49 -6.46 11.92 4.33
N TYR A 50 -5.19 11.82 4.75
CA TYR A 50 -4.83 11.33 6.08
C TYR A 50 -5.32 12.26 7.19
N TYR A 51 -5.10 13.57 7.04
CA TYR A 51 -5.54 14.56 8.04
C TYR A 51 -7.06 14.65 8.13
N ASN A 52 -7.79 14.59 7.01
CA ASN A 52 -9.25 14.69 6.96
C ASN A 52 -9.97 13.35 6.87
N ALA A 53 -9.32 12.27 7.30
CA ALA A 53 -9.83 10.90 7.26
C ALA A 53 -11.28 10.77 7.74
N GLU A 54 -11.56 11.33 8.92
CA GLU A 54 -12.86 11.28 9.57
C GLU A 54 -13.93 12.04 8.79
N LYS A 55 -13.57 13.20 8.23
CA LYS A 55 -14.47 14.07 7.46
C LYS A 55 -14.78 13.52 6.06
N LEU A 56 -13.85 12.76 5.48
CA LEU A 56 -14.00 12.09 4.20
C LEU A 56 -14.69 10.72 4.33
N GLY A 57 -15.07 10.29 5.54
CA GLY A 57 -15.66 8.98 5.79
C GLY A 57 -14.69 7.82 5.51
N ILE A 58 -13.38 8.09 5.45
CA ILE A 58 -12.36 7.08 5.23
C ILE A 58 -12.13 6.38 6.57
N LYS A 59 -12.83 5.25 6.76
CA LYS A 59 -12.60 4.37 7.90
C LYS A 59 -11.27 3.65 7.70
N TYR A 60 -10.23 4.11 8.38
CA TYR A 60 -9.02 3.31 8.54
C TYR A 60 -9.38 2.11 9.42
N ASP A 61 -9.15 0.91 8.88
CA ASP A 61 -9.32 -0.35 9.62
C ASP A 61 -8.34 -0.37 10.79
N SER A 62 -8.81 0.10 11.94
CA SER A 62 -8.03 0.30 13.18
C SER A 62 -8.07 -0.90 14.11
N GLU A 63 -8.91 -1.89 13.80
CA GLU A 63 -9.15 -3.02 14.69
C GLU A 63 -8.09 -4.11 14.56
N GLU A 64 -7.51 -4.29 13.36
CA GLU A 64 -6.31 -5.12 13.16
C GLU A 64 -5.11 -4.27 12.82
N THR A 65 -4.09 -4.34 13.67
CA THR A 65 -2.80 -3.70 13.41
C THR A 65 -2.11 -4.36 12.21
N LEU A 66 -1.23 -3.61 11.54
CA LEU A 66 -0.43 -4.14 10.43
C LEU A 66 0.38 -5.39 10.85
N ALA A 67 0.85 -5.41 12.10
CA ALA A 67 1.58 -6.54 12.67
C ALA A 67 0.67 -7.79 12.79
N GLU A 68 -0.54 -7.65 13.30
CA GLU A 68 -1.52 -8.76 13.37
C GLU A 68 -1.88 -9.27 11.97
N LYS A 69 -2.09 -8.38 10.99
CA LYS A 69 -2.31 -8.77 9.58
C LYS A 69 -1.14 -9.54 9.00
N MET A 70 0.08 -9.14 9.35
CA MET A 70 1.30 -9.80 8.87
C MET A 70 1.43 -11.20 9.47
N VAL A 71 1.21 -11.36 10.78
CA VAL A 71 1.24 -12.66 11.47
C VAL A 71 0.22 -13.63 10.88
N ARG A 72 -1.01 -13.17 10.60
CA ARG A 72 -2.04 -13.97 9.93
C ARG A 72 -1.59 -14.40 8.53
N ARG A 73 -1.10 -13.45 7.72
CA ARG A 73 -0.70 -13.75 6.34
C ARG A 73 0.51 -14.69 6.25
N SER A 74 1.41 -14.65 7.23
CA SER A 74 2.60 -15.50 7.27
C SER A 74 2.36 -16.85 7.97
N GLY A 75 1.21 -17.07 8.61
CA GLY A 75 0.93 -18.30 9.37
C GLY A 75 1.88 -18.50 10.55
N MET A 76 2.38 -17.40 11.14
CA MET A 76 3.35 -17.50 12.23
C MET A 76 2.64 -17.79 13.55
N HIS A 77 3.02 -18.89 14.21
CA HIS A 77 2.50 -19.27 15.51
C HIS A 77 3.39 -18.70 16.63
N ASN A 78 2.77 -18.28 17.74
CA ASN A 78 3.44 -17.78 18.95
C ASN A 78 4.32 -16.53 18.72
N VAL A 79 3.72 -15.45 18.20
CA VAL A 79 4.42 -14.18 17.96
C VAL A 79 4.07 -13.17 19.04
N THR A 80 5.10 -12.57 19.65
CA THR A 80 4.93 -11.44 20.56
C THR A 80 4.90 -10.12 19.78
N ILE A 81 3.76 -9.44 19.82
CA ILE A 81 3.58 -8.12 19.20
C ILE A 81 3.82 -7.04 20.25
N TYR A 82 4.77 -6.15 19.97
CA TYR A 82 5.04 -4.96 20.77
C TYR A 82 4.26 -3.77 20.19
N LYS A 83 3.37 -3.18 21.00
CA LYS A 83 2.65 -1.97 20.62
C LYS A 83 3.44 -0.75 21.10
N VAL A 84 3.82 0.10 20.15
CA VAL A 84 4.48 1.38 20.42
C VAL A 84 3.54 2.49 19.97
N ASN A 85 3.37 3.53 20.78
CA ASN A 85 2.60 4.72 20.42
C ASN A 85 3.52 5.94 20.44
N ASN A 86 3.64 6.61 19.29
CA ASN A 86 4.55 7.71 19.02
C ASN A 86 6.04 7.33 19.22
N LEU A 87 6.49 7.19 20.47
CA LEU A 87 7.82 6.72 20.89
C LEU A 87 7.78 5.99 22.25
N SER A 88 6.61 5.81 22.86
CA SER A 88 6.45 5.14 24.15
C SER A 88 5.93 3.71 23.97
N TYR A 89 6.46 2.80 24.79
CA TYR A 89 5.99 1.42 24.84
C TYR A 89 4.63 1.36 25.53
N VAL A 90 3.65 0.75 24.85
CA VAL A 90 2.26 0.67 25.34
C VAL A 90 1.94 -0.71 25.90
N GLY A 91 2.55 -1.78 25.35
CA GLY A 91 2.32 -3.13 25.86
C GLY A 91 2.74 -4.24 24.91
N LYS A 92 2.70 -5.46 25.43
CA LYS A 92 2.99 -6.71 24.70
C LYS A 92 1.73 -7.56 24.64
N ARG A 93 1.48 -8.18 23.49
CA ARG A 93 0.48 -9.25 23.34
C ARG A 93 1.14 -10.45 22.68
N ASN A 94 0.95 -11.63 23.25
CA ASN A 94 1.21 -12.87 22.53
C ASN A 94 -0.01 -13.16 21.68
N VAL A 95 0.23 -13.43 20.41
CA VAL A 95 -0.83 -13.66 19.43
C VAL A 95 -0.55 -14.97 18.73
N GLU A 96 -1.57 -15.81 18.70
CA GLU A 96 -1.59 -17.05 17.93
C GLU A 96 -2.33 -16.80 16.61
N ALA A 97 -1.83 -17.39 15.52
CA ALA A 97 -2.41 -17.19 14.19
C ALA A 97 -3.88 -17.64 14.12
N GLU A 98 -4.24 -18.71 14.84
CA GLU A 98 -5.57 -19.31 14.85
C GLU A 98 -6.62 -18.40 15.53
N GLU A 99 -6.21 -17.66 16.57
CA GLU A 99 -7.05 -16.64 17.23
C GLU A 99 -7.30 -15.43 16.32
N LEU A 100 -6.35 -15.08 15.45
CA LEU A 100 -6.52 -14.00 14.47
C LEU A 100 -7.43 -14.41 13.32
N GLU A 101 -7.32 -15.65 12.84
CA GLU A 101 -8.16 -16.16 11.77
C GLU A 101 -9.63 -16.27 12.19
N SER A 102 -9.90 -16.79 13.39
CA SER A 102 -11.27 -16.85 13.94
C SER A 102 -11.90 -15.46 14.09
N LYS A 103 -11.18 -14.49 14.66
CA LYS A 103 -11.64 -13.08 14.75
C LYS A 103 -11.88 -12.46 13.37
N HIS A 104 -11.05 -12.78 12.39
CA HIS A 104 -11.21 -12.29 11.02
C HIS A 104 -12.46 -12.86 10.34
N LEU A 105 -12.74 -14.15 10.53
CA LEU A 105 -13.94 -14.81 9.99
C LEU A 105 -15.23 -14.27 10.62
N GLU A 106 -15.28 -14.13 11.95
CA GLU A 106 -16.40 -13.50 12.65
C GLU A 106 -16.67 -12.06 12.15
N ARG A 107 -15.61 -11.33 11.80
CA ARG A 107 -15.73 -9.98 11.22
C ARG A 107 -16.35 -10.02 9.83
N LEU A 108 -15.92 -10.92 8.96
CA LEU A 108 -16.48 -11.05 7.61
C LEU A 108 -17.97 -11.36 7.67
N GLU A 109 -18.41 -12.20 8.61
CA GLU A 109 -19.83 -12.46 8.84
C GLU A 109 -20.61 -11.22 9.31
N LYS A 110 -20.04 -10.41 10.20
CA LYS A 110 -20.66 -9.15 10.67
C LYS A 110 -20.81 -8.13 9.53
N LEU A 111 -19.80 -8.02 8.67
CA LEU A 111 -19.84 -7.13 7.51
C LEU A 111 -20.89 -7.58 6.49
N ASN A 112 -20.99 -8.90 6.25
CA ASN A 112 -21.97 -9.44 5.32
C ASN A 112 -23.41 -9.17 5.83
N LYS A 113 -23.67 -9.38 7.12
CA LYS A 113 -24.96 -9.06 7.77
C LYS A 113 -25.29 -7.56 7.82
N SER A 114 -24.29 -6.68 7.78
CA SER A 114 -24.48 -5.23 7.72
C SER A 114 -24.82 -4.71 6.32
N SER A 115 -24.69 -5.57 5.30
CA SER A 115 -24.86 -5.22 3.89
C SER A 115 -26.23 -5.64 3.33
N GLU A 116 -26.96 -6.47 4.07
CA GLU A 116 -28.37 -6.85 3.86
C GLU A 116 -29.31 -5.91 4.60
#